data_AF-A0AAJ7WSD3-F1
#
_entry.id   AF-A0AAJ7WSD3-F1
#
_cell.length_a   1.000
_cell.length_b   1.000
_cell.length_c   1.000
_cell.angle_alpha   90.00
_cell.angle_beta   90.00
_cell.angle_gamma   90.00
#
_symmetry.space_group_name_H-M   'P 1'
#
loop_
_entity.id
_entity.type
_entity.pdbx_description
1 polymer ?
#
loop_
_entity_poly.entity_id
_entity_poly.type
_entity_poly.pdbx_seq_one_letter_code
_entity_poly.pdbx_strand_id
1 'polypeptide(L)'
;MAMENYDTLQLLGTGRARDLATLDWHATRLHALAITQLSFKGLSAHLRRFSTQYDYLLAFKPMAQWDFKGHSRLSDIQPHIAQNVIIYGVPFVDHSSRSELKRFVQWLRPRSLVPVAPATARRSAAASEAILRKWLSDIGTFPARPTSNP
;
A
#
# COMPACT_ATOMS: atom_id res chain seq x y z
N MET A 1 15.00 13.12 -7.48
CA MET A 1 14.38 12.77 -6.17
C MET A 1 15.30 13.21 -5.02
N ALA A 2 14.88 13.10 -3.75
CA ALA A 2 15.78 13.39 -2.62
C ALA A 2 16.89 12.33 -2.49
N MET A 3 18.09 12.73 -2.03
CA MET A 3 19.27 11.85 -1.93
C MET A 3 18.98 10.59 -1.09
N GLU A 4 18.38 10.77 0.09
CA GLU A 4 18.02 9.66 0.99
C GLU A 4 17.14 8.59 0.31
N ASN A 5 16.15 9.03 -0.48
CA ASN A 5 15.28 8.12 -1.22
C ASN A 5 16.04 7.39 -2.34
N TYR A 6 16.97 8.08 -2.99
CA TYR A 6 17.82 7.49 -4.02
C TYR A 6 18.72 6.41 -3.43
N ASP A 7 19.42 6.70 -2.33
CA ASP A 7 20.29 5.75 -1.63
C ASP A 7 19.52 4.52 -1.17
N THR A 8 18.34 4.73 -0.57
CA THR A 8 17.45 3.63 -0.17
C THR A 8 17.07 2.76 -1.37
N LEU A 9 16.75 3.37 -2.51
CA LEU A 9 16.40 2.65 -3.74
C LEU A 9 17.61 1.92 -4.34
N GLN A 10 18.82 2.47 -4.25
CA GLN A 10 20.03 1.77 -4.69
C GLN A 10 20.32 0.53 -3.85
N LEU A 11 20.05 0.58 -2.55
CA LEU A 11 20.24 -0.54 -1.64
C LEU A 11 19.15 -1.62 -1.81
N LEU A 12 17.88 -1.21 -1.83
CA LEU A 12 16.74 -2.13 -1.74
C LEU A 12 16.04 -2.40 -3.08
N GLY A 13 16.22 -1.53 -4.07
CA GLY A 13 15.60 -1.66 -5.38
C GLY A 13 16.14 -2.88 -6.13
N THR A 14 15.40 -3.37 -7.12
CA THR A 14 15.80 -4.51 -7.96
C THR A 14 15.91 -4.08 -9.41
N GLY A 15 16.93 -4.60 -10.12
CA GLY A 15 17.16 -4.43 -11.55
C GLY A 15 16.84 -3.01 -12.06
N ARG A 16 15.85 -2.93 -12.96
CA ARG A 16 15.43 -1.71 -13.67
C ARG A 16 15.03 -0.55 -12.77
N ALA A 17 14.59 -0.78 -11.53
CA ALA A 17 14.20 0.32 -10.65
C ALA A 17 15.39 1.24 -10.33
N ARG A 18 16.58 0.66 -10.13
CA ARG A 18 17.81 1.41 -9.86
C ARG A 18 18.25 2.25 -11.04
N ASP A 19 18.16 1.67 -12.23
CA ASP A 19 18.58 2.30 -13.50
C ASP A 19 17.66 3.46 -13.91
N LEU A 20 16.40 3.44 -13.44
CA LEU A 20 15.39 4.46 -13.75
C LEU A 20 15.35 5.61 -12.73
N ALA A 21 16.08 5.49 -11.61
CA ALA A 21 16.11 6.50 -10.58
C ALA A 21 17.10 7.62 -10.93
N THR A 22 16.72 8.87 -10.67
CA THR A 22 17.59 10.03 -10.87
C THR A 22 17.47 11.04 -9.73
N LEU A 23 18.59 11.68 -9.42
CA LEU A 23 18.66 12.83 -8.52
C LEU A 23 18.27 14.13 -9.23
N ASP A 24 18.43 14.20 -10.54
CA ASP A 24 18.03 15.35 -11.35
C ASP A 24 16.51 15.42 -11.47
N TRP A 25 15.93 16.46 -10.89
CA TRP A 25 14.49 16.71 -10.92
C TRP A 25 13.99 17.23 -12.27
N HIS A 26 14.86 17.74 -13.14
CA HIS A 26 14.48 18.20 -14.48
C HIS A 26 14.58 17.12 -15.54
N ALA A 27 15.34 16.05 -15.27
CA ALA A 27 15.48 14.90 -16.18
C ALA A 27 14.25 13.97 -16.20
N THR A 28 13.25 14.19 -15.34
CA THR A 28 12.07 13.31 -15.23
C THR A 28 10.79 14.10 -15.02
N ARG A 29 9.66 13.51 -15.42
CA ARG A 29 8.31 14.05 -15.12
C ARG A 29 7.66 13.34 -13.93
N LEU A 30 8.35 12.37 -13.31
CA LEU A 30 7.88 11.58 -12.18
C LEU A 30 8.70 11.89 -10.94
N HIS A 31 8.08 12.58 -9.98
CA HIS A 31 8.75 13.12 -8.80
C HIS A 31 8.30 12.34 -7.56
N ALA A 32 9.23 11.64 -6.91
CA ALA A 32 8.98 10.98 -5.63
C ALA A 32 9.10 11.98 -4.47
N LEU A 33 8.02 12.15 -3.71
CA LEU A 33 7.92 13.06 -2.57
C LEU A 33 7.55 12.30 -1.30
N ALA A 34 7.83 12.91 -0.15
CA ALA A 34 7.35 12.35 1.12
C ALA A 34 5.81 12.36 1.18
N ILE A 35 5.20 11.33 1.77
CA ILE A 35 3.74 11.20 1.85
C ILE A 35 3.09 12.43 2.52
N THR A 36 3.77 13.03 3.50
CA THR A 36 3.33 14.26 4.20
C THR A 36 3.22 15.48 3.27
N GLN A 37 3.98 15.50 2.17
CA GLN A 37 3.93 16.56 1.15
C GLN A 37 2.80 16.36 0.14
N LEU A 38 2.15 15.20 0.12
CA LEU A 38 1.00 14.89 -0.73
C LEU A 38 -0.29 15.50 -0.15
N SER A 39 -0.28 16.83 -0.09
CA SER A 39 -1.40 17.71 0.25
C SER A 39 -1.43 18.86 -0.76
N PHE A 40 -2.58 19.52 -0.94
CA PHE A 40 -2.68 20.65 -1.86
C PHE A 40 -1.62 21.72 -1.58
N LYS A 41 -1.42 22.10 -0.31
CA LYS A 41 -0.38 23.07 0.07
C LYS A 41 1.03 22.63 -0.35
N GLY A 42 1.39 21.38 -0.06
CA GLY A 42 2.72 20.84 -0.37
C GLY A 42 2.94 20.71 -1.88
N LEU A 43 1.95 20.19 -2.59
CA LEU A 43 2.00 19.98 -4.04
C LEU A 43 1.97 21.29 -4.83
N SER A 44 1.17 22.28 -4.42
CA SER A 44 1.22 23.61 -5.03
C SER A 44 2.57 24.29 -4.82
N ALA A 45 3.20 24.11 -3.65
CA ALA A 45 4.55 24.62 -3.40
C ALA A 45 5.60 23.92 -4.28
N HIS A 46 5.45 22.61 -4.48
CA HIS A 46 6.29 21.84 -5.39
C HIS A 46 6.12 22.29 -6.84
N LEU A 47 4.88 22.40 -7.33
CA LEU A 47 4.57 22.83 -8.70
C LEU A 47 5.14 24.22 -9.01
N ARG A 48 5.08 25.16 -8.04
CA ARG A 48 5.69 26.49 -8.18
C ARG A 48 7.20 26.46 -8.46
N ARG A 49 7.93 25.45 -7.99
CA ARG A 49 9.38 25.30 -8.25
C ARG A 49 9.67 24.91 -9.71
N PHE A 50 8.67 24.37 -10.41
CA PHE A 50 8.77 23.88 -11.78
C PHE A 50 7.76 24.59 -12.70
N SER A 51 7.35 25.80 -12.34
CA SER A 51 6.31 26.56 -13.08
C SER A 51 6.69 26.91 -14.51
N THR A 52 7.99 26.85 -14.85
CA THR A 52 8.47 27.04 -16.23
C THR A 52 8.30 25.80 -17.09
N GLN A 53 8.03 24.63 -16.49
CA GLN A 53 7.97 23.33 -17.16
C GLN A 53 6.58 22.69 -17.08
N TYR A 54 5.82 22.95 -16.02
CA TYR A 54 4.54 22.28 -15.77
C TYR A 54 3.46 23.27 -15.33
N ASP A 55 2.31 23.17 -15.96
CA ASP A 55 1.11 23.94 -15.60
C ASP A 55 0.22 23.21 -14.58
N TYR A 56 0.23 21.87 -14.64
CA TYR A 56 -0.62 20.98 -13.83
C TYR A 56 0.20 19.90 -13.14
N LEU A 57 -0.30 19.43 -12.00
CA LEU A 57 0.29 18.33 -11.23
C LEU A 57 -0.75 17.28 -10.90
N LEU A 58 -0.40 16.02 -11.20
CA LEU A 58 -1.14 14.82 -10.79
C LEU A 58 -0.34 14.08 -9.72
N ALA A 59 -0.97 13.80 -8.57
CA ALA A 59 -0.36 13.07 -7.48
C ALA A 59 -1.13 11.79 -7.15
N PHE A 60 -0.39 10.72 -6.86
CA PHE A 60 -0.93 9.50 -6.29
C PHE A 60 -0.54 9.44 -4.82
N LYS A 61 -1.53 9.47 -3.94
CA LYS A 61 -1.33 9.36 -2.50
C LYS A 61 -1.69 7.96 -2.06
N PRO A 62 -0.73 7.15 -1.57
CA PRO A 62 -1.06 5.87 -0.98
C PRO A 62 -1.90 6.10 0.27
N MET A 63 -3.04 5.43 0.34
CA MET A 63 -3.96 5.49 1.48
C MET A 63 -4.15 4.09 2.06
N ALA A 64 -4.35 4.01 3.36
CA ALA A 64 -4.65 2.75 3.99
C ALA A 64 -6.04 2.25 3.55
N GLN A 65 -6.21 0.94 3.43
CA GLN A 65 -7.46 0.33 2.96
C GLN A 65 -8.70 0.77 3.76
N TRP A 66 -8.53 1.09 5.04
CA TRP A 66 -9.61 1.51 5.91
C TRP A 66 -10.02 2.98 5.74
N ASP A 67 -9.22 3.79 5.03
CA ASP A 67 -9.59 5.14 4.58
C ASP A 67 -10.50 5.10 3.35
N PHE A 68 -10.58 3.94 2.68
CA PHE A 68 -11.32 3.73 1.44
C PHE A 68 -12.79 3.31 1.66
N LYS A 69 -13.35 3.61 2.84
CA LYS A 69 -14.73 3.25 3.20
C LYS A 69 -15.71 3.95 2.25
N GLY A 70 -16.29 3.20 1.31
CA GLY A 70 -17.32 3.69 0.39
C GLY A 70 -17.07 3.33 -1.08
N HIS A 71 -15.85 2.94 -1.44
CA HIS A 71 -15.51 2.54 -2.80
C HIS A 71 -15.33 1.03 -2.88
N SER A 72 -16.22 0.37 -3.65
CA SER A 72 -16.22 -1.09 -3.78
C SER A 72 -15.21 -1.58 -4.82
N ARG A 73 -14.85 -0.72 -5.79
CA ARG A 73 -13.95 -1.02 -6.91
C ARG A 73 -12.93 0.10 -7.11
N LEU A 74 -11.78 -0.23 -7.71
CA LEU A 74 -10.78 0.76 -8.11
C LEU A 74 -11.32 1.75 -9.16
N SER A 75 -12.28 1.33 -9.97
CA SER A 75 -12.98 2.19 -10.95
C SER A 75 -13.77 3.32 -10.30
N ASP A 76 -14.11 3.18 -9.02
CA ASP A 76 -14.98 4.14 -8.32
C ASP A 76 -14.17 5.29 -7.70
N ILE A 77 -12.83 5.24 -7.77
CA ILE A 77 -11.93 6.25 -7.19
C ILE A 77 -12.14 7.58 -7.92
N GLN A 78 -12.56 8.58 -7.17
CA GLN A 78 -12.64 9.96 -7.65
C GLN A 78 -11.44 10.77 -7.13
N PRO A 79 -10.82 11.61 -7.98
CA PRO A 79 -9.75 12.48 -7.53
C PRO A 79 -10.28 13.64 -6.70
N HIS A 80 -9.43 14.16 -5.81
CA HIS A 80 -9.60 15.47 -5.22
C HIS A 80 -8.88 16.51 -6.07
N ILE A 81 -9.61 17.51 -6.56
CA ILE A 81 -9.08 18.54 -7.47
C ILE A 81 -9.13 19.90 -6.80
N ALA A 82 -8.02 20.64 -6.84
CA ALA A 82 -7.98 22.04 -6.47
C ALA A 82 -7.04 22.79 -7.42
N GLN A 83 -7.60 23.77 -8.15
CA GLN A 83 -6.87 24.55 -9.15
C GLN A 83 -6.15 23.64 -10.16
N ASN A 84 -4.82 23.67 -10.17
CA ASN A 84 -3.96 22.90 -11.06
C ASN A 84 -3.34 21.66 -10.40
N VAL A 85 -3.82 21.27 -9.22
CA VAL A 85 -3.38 20.07 -8.50
C VAL A 85 -4.51 19.06 -8.41
N ILE A 86 -4.22 17.83 -8.83
CA ILE A 86 -5.13 16.68 -8.82
C ILE A 86 -4.52 15.59 -7.95
N ILE A 87 -5.25 15.08 -6.97
CA ILE A 87 -4.78 14.03 -6.05
C ILE A 87 -5.70 12.82 -6.15
N TYR A 88 -5.16 11.68 -6.58
CA TYR A 88 -5.81 10.38 -6.45
C TYR A 88 -5.36 9.70 -5.16
N GLY A 89 -6.33 9.36 -4.32
CA GLY A 89 -6.11 8.43 -3.21
C GLY A 89 -6.12 7.01 -3.73
N VAL A 90 -4.97 6.33 -3.69
CA VAL A 90 -4.84 4.96 -4.19
C VAL A 90 -4.79 4.00 -3.01
N PRO A 91 -5.66 2.98 -2.94
CA PRO A 91 -5.57 1.96 -1.91
C PRO A 91 -4.28 1.17 -2.12
N PHE A 92 -3.37 1.30 -1.17
CA PHE A 92 -2.10 0.59 -1.17
C PHE A 92 -1.95 -0.10 0.18
N VAL A 93 -1.76 -1.42 0.18
CA VAL A 93 -1.61 -2.22 1.39
C VAL A 93 -0.43 -3.15 1.28
N ASP A 94 0.48 -3.05 2.23
CA ASP A 94 1.58 -4.00 2.43
C ASP A 94 1.18 -5.14 3.40
N HIS A 95 -0.10 -5.19 3.78
CA HIS A 95 -0.64 -6.18 4.69
C HIS A 95 -1.66 -7.07 3.97
N SER A 96 -1.68 -8.34 4.34
CA SER A 96 -2.67 -9.29 3.83
C SER A 96 -4.09 -8.90 4.23
N SER A 97 -5.01 -8.99 3.29
CA SER A 97 -6.44 -8.96 3.58
C SER A 97 -6.85 -10.15 4.45
N ARG A 98 -8.01 -10.04 5.09
CA ARG A 98 -8.56 -11.10 5.95
C ARG A 98 -8.71 -12.44 5.20
N SER A 99 -9.12 -12.41 3.93
CA SER A 99 -9.30 -13.60 3.10
C SER A 99 -7.97 -14.23 2.70
N GLU A 100 -6.97 -13.42 2.35
CA GLU A 100 -5.62 -13.91 2.03
C GLU A 100 -4.97 -14.56 3.25
N LEU A 101 -5.05 -13.90 4.42
CA LEU A 101 -4.50 -14.46 5.65
C LEU A 101 -5.22 -15.75 6.06
N LYS A 102 -6.56 -15.81 5.94
CA LYS A 102 -7.31 -17.05 6.18
C LYS A 102 -6.85 -18.17 5.25
N ARG A 103 -6.74 -17.88 3.95
CA ARG A 103 -6.29 -18.86 2.94
C ARG A 103 -4.88 -19.35 3.23
N PHE A 104 -3.97 -18.46 3.63
CA PHE A 104 -2.62 -18.82 4.02
C PHE A 104 -2.59 -19.74 5.24
N VAL A 105 -3.36 -19.42 6.29
CA VAL A 105 -3.50 -20.25 7.48
C VAL A 105 -4.07 -21.64 7.13
N GLN A 106 -5.10 -21.69 6.29
CA GLN A 106 -5.71 -22.95 5.86
C GLN A 106 -4.78 -23.81 5.02
N TRP A 107 -3.94 -23.18 4.20
CA TRP A 107 -2.89 -23.86 3.43
C TRP A 107 -1.75 -24.37 4.31
N LEU A 108 -1.28 -23.56 5.26
CA LEU A 108 -0.15 -23.87 6.14
C LEU A 108 -0.51 -24.95 7.18
N ARG A 109 -1.78 -25.01 7.60
CA ARG A 109 -2.31 -25.94 8.61
C ARG A 109 -1.50 -25.95 9.92
N PRO A 110 -1.28 -24.79 10.57
CA PRO A 110 -0.48 -24.72 11.79
C PRO A 110 -1.19 -25.37 12.97
N ARG A 111 -0.42 -25.82 13.96
CA ARG A 111 -0.96 -26.38 15.21
C ARG A 111 -1.59 -25.31 16.12
N SER A 112 -1.07 -24.09 16.06
CA SER A 112 -1.54 -22.96 16.86
C SER A 112 -1.30 -21.64 16.11
N LEU A 113 -2.05 -20.61 16.48
CA LEU A 113 -1.93 -19.25 15.94
C LEU A 113 -1.78 -18.27 17.10
N VAL A 114 -0.75 -17.43 17.04
CA VAL A 114 -0.48 -16.38 18.04
C VAL A 114 -0.53 -15.02 17.34
N PRO A 115 -1.46 -14.12 17.71
CA PRO A 115 -1.52 -12.79 17.13
C PRO A 115 -0.36 -11.92 17.63
N VAL A 116 0.39 -11.32 16.71
CA VAL A 116 1.53 -10.43 17.03
C VAL A 116 1.13 -8.95 17.00
N ALA A 117 0.05 -8.60 16.29
CA ALA A 117 -0.46 -7.23 16.24
C ALA A 117 -1.28 -6.90 17.51
N PRO A 118 -1.03 -5.75 18.16
CA PRO A 118 -1.73 -5.38 19.39
C PRO A 118 -3.24 -5.22 19.17
N ALA A 119 -4.02 -5.54 20.21
CA ALA A 119 -5.45 -5.27 20.23
C ALA A 119 -5.68 -3.76 20.03
N THR A 120 -6.48 -3.40 19.03
CA THR A 120 -6.84 -2.00 18.79
C THR A 120 -8.13 -1.67 19.54
N ALA A 121 -8.40 -0.39 19.79
CA ALA A 121 -9.66 0.07 20.39
C ALA A 121 -10.92 -0.45 19.66
N ARG A 122 -10.80 -0.88 18.39
CA ARG A 122 -11.89 -1.43 17.57
C ARG A 122 -12.11 -2.93 17.72
N ARG A 123 -11.17 -3.69 18.31
CA ARG A 123 -11.28 -5.16 18.38
C ARG A 123 -10.55 -5.74 19.59
N SER A 124 -11.32 -6.36 20.48
CA SER A 124 -10.81 -7.04 21.66
C SER A 124 -9.95 -8.26 21.30
N ALA A 125 -9.06 -8.63 22.21
CA ALA A 125 -8.25 -9.85 22.10
C ALA A 125 -9.12 -11.10 21.90
N ALA A 126 -10.22 -11.20 22.65
CA ALA A 126 -11.18 -12.31 22.56
C ALA A 126 -11.83 -12.43 21.16
N ALA A 127 -12.23 -11.31 20.56
CA ALA A 127 -12.80 -11.31 19.21
C ALA A 127 -11.75 -11.75 18.15
N SER A 128 -10.49 -11.35 18.33
CA SER A 128 -9.40 -11.81 17.48
C SER A 128 -9.14 -13.31 17.62
N GLU A 129 -9.11 -13.80 18.86
CA GLU A 129 -8.88 -15.21 19.15
C GLU A 129 -9.99 -16.11 18.60
N ALA A 130 -11.26 -15.69 18.74
CA ALA A 130 -12.40 -16.40 18.17
C ALA A 130 -12.29 -16.59 16.65
N ILE A 131 -11.79 -15.57 15.94
CA ILE A 131 -11.57 -15.65 14.49
C ILE A 131 -10.45 -16.65 14.16
N LEU A 132 -9.35 -16.63 14.90
CA LEU A 132 -8.24 -17.55 14.69
C LEU A 132 -8.64 -19.00 14.98
N ARG A 133 -9.36 -19.24 16.08
CA ARG A 133 -9.91 -20.56 16.43
C ARG A 133 -10.84 -21.08 15.32
N LYS A 134 -11.71 -20.22 14.79
CA LYS A 134 -12.57 -20.58 13.64
C LYS A 134 -11.74 -20.94 12.41
N TRP A 135 -10.66 -20.23 12.12
CA TRP A 135 -9.84 -20.56 10.96
C TRP A 135 -9.13 -21.91 11.10
N LEU A 136 -8.73 -22.28 12.32
CA LEU A 136 -8.16 -23.59 12.62
C LEU A 136 -9.21 -24.71 12.46
N SER A 137 -10.44 -24.51 12.91
CA SER A 137 -11.52 -25.49 12.70
C SER A 137 -11.87 -25.65 11.22
N ASP A 138 -11.76 -24.57 10.43
CA ASP A 138 -12.09 -24.57 9.00
C ASP A 138 -11.02 -25.27 8.12
N ILE A 139 -9.87 -25.71 8.66
CA ILE A 139 -8.78 -26.32 7.87
C ILE A 139 -9.25 -27.59 7.12
N GLY A 140 -10.09 -28.41 7.75
CA GLY A 140 -10.59 -29.67 7.17
C GLY A 140 -11.50 -29.49 5.94
N THR A 141 -11.94 -28.26 5.66
CA THR A 141 -12.82 -27.95 4.53
C THR A 141 -12.06 -27.53 3.26
N PHE A 142 -10.73 -27.35 3.36
CA PHE A 142 -9.87 -26.99 2.23
C PHE A 142 -9.25 -28.24 1.59
N PRO A 143 -9.27 -28.38 0.25
CA PRO A 143 -8.72 -29.55 -0.44
C PRO A 143 -7.27 -29.80 0.00
N ALA A 144 -6.92 -31.09 0.12
CA ALA A 144 -5.58 -31.52 0.49
C ALA A 144 -4.53 -30.89 -0.44
N ARG A 145 -3.35 -30.62 0.11
CA ARG A 145 -2.22 -30.06 -0.63
C ARG A 145 -2.03 -30.88 -1.91
N PRO A 146 -1.97 -30.27 -3.11
CA PRO A 146 -1.62 -31.02 -4.31
C PRO A 146 -0.25 -31.64 -4.05
N THR A 147 -0.21 -32.97 -3.99
CA THR A 147 1.03 -33.74 -3.92
C THR A 147 1.71 -33.51 -5.26
N SER A 148 2.75 -32.67 -5.27
CA SER A 148 3.73 -32.73 -6.35
C SER A 148 4.36 -34.11 -6.28
N ASN A 149 3.92 -35.02 -7.15
CA ASN A 149 4.67 -36.25 -7.38
C ASN A 149 6.03 -35.84 -7.99
N PRO A 150 7.14 -36.44 -7.52
CA PRO A 150 8.46 -36.21 -8.08
C PRO A 150 8.55 -36.66 -9.54
#